data_AF-A0A7I9VBA4-F1
#
_entry.id   AF-A0A7I9VBA4-F1
#
_cell.length_a   1.000
_cell.length_b   1.000
_cell.length_c   1.000
_cell.angle_alpha   90.00
_cell.angle_beta   90.00
_cell.angle_gamma   90.00
#
_symmetry.space_group_name_H-M   'P 1'
#
loop_
_entity.id
_entity.type
_entity.pdbx_description
1 polymer ?
#
loop_
_entity_poly.entity_id
_entity_poly.type
_entity_poly.pdbx_seq_one_letter_code
_entity_poly.pdbx_strand_id
1 'polypeptide(L)'
;MSTKARRFELRLGDAEADQLAALGRRLGLGRSATVRASIDALDAVTDGRRPSVPLPPSAAEQAALAERVALRKELNQLRGIVNPIARRIHSGDPDAAALVDEFMEQIAGVVDRVSEGARADE
;
A
#
# COMPACT_ATOMS: atom_id res chain seq x y z
N MET A 1 -1.13 43.69 -14.61
CA MET A 1 -0.36 42.94 -15.63
C MET A 1 -1.16 41.71 -16.01
N SER A 2 -1.60 41.60 -17.27
CA SER A 2 -2.42 40.47 -17.73
C SER A 2 -1.51 39.26 -18.00
N THR A 3 -1.54 38.27 -17.12
CA THR A 3 -0.84 37.00 -17.31
C THR A 3 -1.50 36.24 -18.46
N LYS A 4 -0.88 36.24 -19.65
CA LYS A 4 -1.31 35.40 -20.78
C LYS A 4 -1.27 33.94 -20.33
N ALA A 5 -2.44 33.36 -20.07
CA ALA A 5 -2.56 31.93 -19.79
C ALA A 5 -2.23 31.15 -21.07
N ARG A 6 -1.11 30.43 -21.10
CA ARG A 6 -0.86 29.42 -22.13
C ARG A 6 -1.80 28.24 -21.87
N ARG A 7 -2.50 27.82 -22.93
CA ARG A 7 -3.37 26.65 -22.90
C ARG A 7 -2.55 25.43 -23.27
N PHE A 8 -2.68 24.36 -22.49
CA PHE A 8 -2.04 23.09 -22.74
C PHE A 8 -3.12 22.02 -22.87
N GLU A 9 -2.92 21.09 -23.81
CA GLU A 9 -3.74 19.89 -23.92
C GLU A 9 -2.97 18.73 -23.32
N LEU A 10 -3.60 18.03 -22.37
CA LEU A 10 -3.05 16.85 -21.71
C LEU A 10 -3.88 15.65 -22.18
N ARG A 11 -3.21 14.65 -22.76
CA ARG A 11 -3.82 13.37 -23.10
C ARG A 11 -3.57 12.41 -21.95
N LEU A 12 -4.65 11.91 -21.37
CA LEU A 12 -4.64 10.97 -20.27
C LEU A 12 -5.39 9.71 -20.69
N GLY A 13 -4.93 8.54 -20.26
CA GLY A 13 -5.74 7.33 -20.31
C GLY A 13 -6.90 7.39 -19.33
N ASP A 14 -7.87 6.49 -19.48
CA ASP A 14 -9.09 6.47 -18.63
C ASP A 14 -8.74 6.34 -17.14
N ALA A 15 -7.81 5.44 -16.80
CA ALA A 15 -7.37 5.25 -15.41
C ALA A 15 -6.70 6.51 -14.82
N GLU A 16 -5.89 7.22 -15.60
CA GLU A 16 -5.20 8.45 -15.18
C GLU A 16 -6.21 9.61 -15.01
N ALA A 17 -7.19 9.68 -15.91
CA ALA A 17 -8.27 10.65 -15.83
C ALA A 17 -9.12 10.43 -14.56
N ASP A 18 -9.40 9.16 -14.21
CA ASP A 18 -10.12 8.79 -12.99
C ASP A 18 -9.32 9.11 -11.73
N GLN A 19 -8.02 8.81 -11.72
CA GLN A 19 -7.13 9.18 -10.62
C GLN A 19 -7.08 10.70 -10.41
N LEU A 20 -6.96 11.47 -11.50
CA LEU A 20 -6.97 12.93 -11.44
C LEU A 20 -8.32 13.46 -10.93
N ALA A 21 -9.43 12.88 -11.37
CA ALA A 21 -10.76 13.26 -10.91
C ALA A 21 -10.97 12.92 -9.43
N ALA A 22 -10.50 11.76 -8.97
CA ALA A 22 -10.54 11.36 -7.56
C ALA A 22 -9.70 12.30 -6.70
N LEU A 23 -8.49 12.65 -7.15
CA LEU A 23 -7.62 13.61 -6.47
C LEU A 23 -8.27 15.00 -6.39
N GLY A 24 -8.88 15.47 -7.49
CA GLY A 24 -9.60 16.73 -7.52
C GLY A 24 -10.75 16.77 -6.51
N ARG A 25 -11.57 15.70 -6.44
CA ARG A 25 -12.64 15.58 -5.43
C ARG A 25 -12.09 15.60 -4.01
N ARG A 26 -10.99 14.88 -3.73
CA ARG A 26 -10.38 14.81 -2.41
C ARG A 26 -9.87 16.17 -1.93
N LEU A 27 -9.36 16.99 -2.84
CA LEU A 27 -8.79 18.31 -2.55
C LEU A 27 -9.80 19.46 -2.68
N GLY A 28 -11.03 19.19 -3.15
CA GLY A 28 -12.00 20.24 -3.46
C GLY A 28 -11.57 21.15 -4.62
N LEU A 29 -10.75 20.63 -5.55
CA LEU A 29 -10.18 21.38 -6.67
C LEU A 29 -10.81 20.97 -8.00
N GLY A 30 -10.95 21.93 -8.92
CA GLY A 30 -11.27 21.66 -10.32
C GLY A 30 -10.06 21.09 -11.08
N ARG A 31 -10.31 20.41 -12.20
CA ARG A 31 -9.29 19.64 -12.98
C ARG A 31 -7.99 20.42 -13.21
N SER A 32 -8.06 21.66 -13.71
CA SER A 32 -6.87 22.48 -13.99
C SER A 32 -6.09 22.87 -12.73
N ALA A 33 -6.79 23.11 -11.62
CA ALA A 33 -6.16 23.41 -10.34
C ALA A 33 -5.52 22.14 -9.73
N THR A 34 -6.13 20.97 -9.93
CA THR A 34 -5.55 19.69 -9.53
C THR A 34 -4.26 19.41 -10.28
N VAL A 35 -4.24 19.54 -11.61
CA VAL A 35 -3.01 19.34 -12.41
C VAL A 35 -1.91 20.30 -11.97
N ARG A 36 -2.24 21.58 -11.77
CA ARG A 36 -1.26 22.57 -11.30
C ARG A 36 -0.72 22.21 -9.91
N ALA A 37 -1.60 21.85 -8.98
CA ALA A 37 -1.19 21.43 -7.64
C ALA A 37 -0.30 20.17 -7.66
N SER A 38 -0.55 19.22 -8.57
CA SER A 38 0.30 18.05 -8.74
C SER A 38 1.68 18.40 -9.28
N ILE A 39 1.77 19.33 -10.25
CA ILE A 39 3.05 19.84 -10.76
C ILE A 39 3.80 20.59 -9.67
N ASP A 40 3.13 21.52 -8.98
CA ASP A 40 3.73 22.29 -7.88
C ASP A 40 4.24 21.36 -6.76
N ALA A 41 3.53 20.27 -6.49
CA ALA A 41 3.96 19.27 -5.53
C ALA A 41 5.17 18.46 -6.00
N LEU A 42 5.25 18.12 -7.30
CA LEU A 42 6.41 17.45 -7.89
C LEU A 42 7.65 18.37 -7.88
N ASP A 43 7.48 19.64 -8.23
CA ASP A 43 8.54 20.65 -8.20
C ASP A 43 9.02 20.85 -6.76
N ALA A 44 8.10 20.96 -5.79
CA ALA A 44 8.47 21.06 -4.38
C ALA A 44 9.32 19.87 -3.94
N VAL A 45 8.95 18.64 -4.28
CA VAL A 45 9.73 17.43 -3.94
C VAL A 45 11.10 17.46 -4.61
N THR A 46 11.16 17.86 -5.89
CA THR A 46 12.42 17.97 -6.65
C THR A 46 13.37 19.01 -6.04
N ASP A 47 12.81 20.10 -5.53
CA ASP A 47 13.54 21.17 -4.83
C ASP A 47 13.84 20.85 -3.35
N GLY A 48 13.46 19.66 -2.85
CA GLY A 48 13.60 19.29 -1.43
C GLY A 48 12.68 20.07 -0.48
N ARG A 49 11.66 20.75 -1.01
CA ARG A 49 10.62 21.47 -0.26
C ARG A 49 9.47 20.53 0.08
N ARG A 50 8.79 20.80 1.19
CA ARG A 50 7.57 20.07 1.54
C ARG A 50 6.43 20.51 0.62
N PRO A 51 5.77 19.60 -0.11
CA PRO A 51 4.64 19.97 -0.95
C PRO A 51 3.44 20.41 -0.10
N SER A 52 2.72 21.43 -0.57
CA SER A 52 1.49 21.94 0.08
C SER A 52 0.30 21.00 -0.10
N VAL A 53 0.35 20.13 -1.11
CA VAL A 53 -0.62 19.09 -1.40
C VAL A 53 0.10 17.74 -1.35
N PRO A 54 -0.40 16.76 -0.56
CA PRO A 54 0.17 15.42 -0.56
C PRO A 54 0.04 14.79 -1.94
N LEU A 55 1.16 14.37 -2.52
CA LEU A 55 1.17 13.56 -3.73
C LEU A 55 0.46 12.22 -3.44
N PRO A 56 -0.26 11.67 -4.43
CA PRO A 56 -0.69 10.27 -4.32
C PRO A 56 0.55 9.37 -4.21
N PRO A 57 0.48 8.28 -3.43
CA PRO A 57 1.58 7.33 -3.34
C PRO A 57 1.90 6.78 -4.73
N SER A 58 3.19 6.65 -5.04
CA SER A 58 3.70 6.01 -6.25
C SER A 58 3.20 4.58 -6.38
N ALA A 59 3.27 4.00 -7.58
CA ALA A 59 2.88 2.60 -7.79
C ALA A 59 3.69 1.64 -6.89
N ALA A 60 4.97 1.94 -6.65
CA ALA A 60 5.82 1.19 -5.73
C ALA A 60 5.33 1.28 -4.28
N GLU A 61 4.99 2.49 -3.80
CA GLU A 61 4.44 2.67 -2.45
C GLU A 61 3.06 2.01 -2.29
N GLN A 62 2.25 1.99 -3.35
CA GLN A 62 0.97 1.28 -3.37
C GLN A 62 1.16 -0.24 -3.31
N ALA A 63 2.12 -0.79 -4.05
CA ALA A 63 2.47 -2.20 -4.01
C ALA A 63 2.98 -2.61 -2.62
N ALA A 64 3.90 -1.84 -2.04
CA ALA A 64 4.39 -2.07 -0.69
C ALA A 64 3.28 -1.98 0.38
N LEU A 65 2.32 -1.05 0.21
CA LEU A 65 1.16 -0.98 1.10
C LEU A 65 0.25 -2.20 0.96
N ALA A 66 0.00 -2.67 -0.26
CA ALA A 66 -0.80 -3.86 -0.52
C ALA A 66 -0.16 -5.12 0.10
N GLU A 67 1.15 -5.25 -0.03
CA GLU A 67 1.93 -6.32 0.60
C GLU A 67 1.83 -6.29 2.13
N ARG A 68 2.02 -5.12 2.76
CA ARG A 68 1.83 -4.95 4.21
C ARG A 68 0.43 -5.33 4.67
N VAL A 69 -0.59 -5.00 3.88
CA VAL A 69 -1.98 -5.39 4.18
C VAL A 69 -2.18 -6.90 4.06
N ALA A 70 -1.57 -7.55 3.05
CA ALA A 70 -1.61 -9.00 2.88
C ALA A 70 -0.94 -9.71 4.07
N LEU A 71 0.27 -9.30 4.45
CA LEU A 71 1.00 -9.83 5.61
C LEU A 71 0.18 -9.67 6.90
N ARG A 72 -0.47 -8.51 7.10
CA ARG A 72 -1.33 -8.29 8.26
C ARG A 72 -2.54 -9.23 8.29
N LYS A 73 -3.13 -9.56 7.13
CA LYS A 73 -4.23 -10.53 7.04
C LYS A 73 -3.74 -11.93 7.41
N GLU A 74 -2.59 -12.34 6.88
CA GLU A 74 -2.00 -13.66 7.16
C GLU A 74 -1.65 -13.82 8.65
N LEU A 75 -1.04 -12.80 9.28
CA LEU A 75 -0.78 -12.82 10.73
C LEU A 75 -2.08 -12.92 11.56
N ASN A 76 -3.14 -12.26 11.12
CA ASN A 76 -4.45 -12.38 11.79
C ASN A 76 -5.05 -13.78 11.64
N GLN A 77 -4.86 -14.44 10.49
CA GLN A 77 -5.29 -15.82 10.30
C GLN A 77 -4.50 -16.77 11.21
N LEU A 78 -3.17 -16.65 11.23
CA LEU A 78 -2.30 -17.42 12.12
C LEU A 78 -2.70 -17.25 13.58
N ARG A 79 -2.94 -16.02 14.03
CA ARG A 79 -3.45 -15.74 15.38
C ARG A 79 -4.76 -16.46 15.67
N GLY A 80 -5.65 -16.59 14.68
CA GLY A 80 -6.91 -17.32 14.81
C GLY A 80 -6.74 -18.83 15.05
N ILE A 81 -5.62 -19.40 14.58
CA ILE A 81 -5.32 -20.84 14.63
C ILE A 81 -4.60 -21.24 15.94
N VAL A 82 -3.84 -20.32 16.55
CA VAL A 82 -3.12 -20.56 17.82
C VAL A 82 -4.05 -21.05 18.94
N ASN A 83 -5.22 -20.44 19.09
CA ASN A 83 -6.12 -20.75 20.20
C ASN A 83 -6.82 -22.13 20.05
N PRO A 84 -7.28 -22.53 18.85
CA PRO A 84 -7.68 -23.91 18.56
C PRO A 84 -6.58 -24.95 18.85
N ILE A 85 -5.34 -24.70 18.41
CA ILE A 85 -4.21 -25.60 18.66
C ILE A 85 -3.97 -25.75 20.16
N ALA A 86 -3.91 -24.63 20.90
CA ALA A 86 -3.72 -24.64 22.33
C ALA A 86 -4.80 -25.47 23.03
N ARG A 87 -6.09 -25.31 22.67
CA ARG A 87 -7.17 -26.12 23.24
C ARG A 87 -7.01 -27.62 22.98
N ARG A 88 -6.62 -28.00 21.76
CA ARG A 88 -6.41 -29.42 21.39
C ARG A 88 -5.24 -30.06 22.14
N ILE A 89 -4.15 -29.33 22.32
CA ILE A 89 -3.02 -29.76 23.16
C ILE A 89 -3.49 -30.00 24.59
N HIS A 90 -4.25 -29.06 25.17
CA HIS A 90 -4.73 -29.19 26.55
C HIS A 90 -5.75 -30.32 26.74
N SER A 91 -6.49 -30.71 25.69
CA SER A 91 -7.40 -31.86 25.74
C SER A 91 -6.71 -33.21 25.51
N GLY A 92 -5.39 -33.23 25.28
CA GLY A 92 -4.65 -34.47 25.00
C GLY A 92 -4.99 -35.08 23.64
N ASP A 93 -5.41 -34.25 22.68
CA ASP A 93 -5.74 -34.69 21.32
C ASP A 93 -4.47 -35.18 20.60
N PRO A 94 -4.40 -36.45 20.16
CA PRO A 94 -3.23 -36.98 19.46
C PRO A 94 -2.95 -36.25 18.13
N ASP A 95 -3.95 -35.63 17.52
CA ASP A 95 -3.81 -34.88 16.27
C ASP A 95 -3.28 -33.46 16.49
N ALA A 96 -3.10 -33.03 17.75
CA ALA A 96 -2.59 -31.70 18.07
C ALA A 96 -1.15 -31.48 17.56
N ALA A 97 -0.33 -32.53 17.54
CA ALA A 97 1.05 -32.45 17.06
C ALA A 97 1.11 -32.08 15.57
N ALA A 98 0.30 -32.74 14.73
CA ALA A 98 0.23 -32.45 13.29
C ALA A 98 -0.20 -31.01 13.00
N LEU A 99 -1.10 -30.45 13.81
CA LEU A 99 -1.56 -29.06 13.66
C LEU A 99 -0.49 -28.05 14.09
N VAL A 100 0.33 -28.39 15.09
CA VAL A 100 1.49 -27.56 15.46
C VAL A 100 2.50 -27.55 14.32
N ASP A 101 2.78 -28.70 13.73
CA ASP A 101 3.73 -28.80 12.60
C ASP A 101 3.25 -27.97 11.40
N GLU A 102 1.97 -28.09 11.02
CA GLU A 102 1.37 -27.28 9.95
C GLU A 102 1.43 -25.78 10.26
N PHE A 103 1.15 -25.40 11.51
CA PHE A 103 1.23 -24.00 11.95
C PHE A 103 2.66 -23.44 11.89
N MET A 104 3.66 -24.23 12.28
CA MET A 104 5.06 -23.83 12.22
C MET A 104 5.55 -23.72 10.77
N GLU A 105 5.09 -24.60 9.87
CA GLU A 105 5.37 -24.51 8.44
C GLU A 105 4.76 -23.24 7.82
N GLN A 106 3.52 -22.89 8.18
CA GLN A 106 2.89 -21.65 7.75
C GLN A 106 3.63 -20.41 8.26
N ILE A 107 4.12 -20.41 9.52
CA ILE A 107 4.95 -19.32 10.05
C ILE A 107 6.25 -19.21 9.26
N ALA A 108 6.94 -20.32 9.00
CA ALA A 108 8.18 -20.33 8.25
C ALA A 108 7.99 -19.71 6.85
N GLY A 109 6.94 -20.10 6.13
CA GLY A 109 6.62 -19.54 4.81
C GLY A 109 6.25 -18.05 4.81
N VAL A 110 5.71 -17.52 5.91
CA VAL A 110 5.52 -16.06 6.08
C VAL A 110 6.86 -15.36 6.34
N VAL A 111 7.70 -15.93 7.21
CA VAL A 111 9.02 -15.37 7.56
C VAL A 111 9.96 -15.34 6.36
N ASP A 112 9.97 -16.39 5.54
CA ASP A 112 10.80 -16.47 4.34
C ASP A 112 10.42 -15.39 3.32
N ARG A 113 9.12 -15.22 3.03
CA ARG A 113 8.63 -14.17 2.13
C ARG A 113 8.98 -12.76 2.61
N VAL A 114 8.83 -12.49 3.91
CA VAL A 114 9.24 -11.21 4.50
C VAL A 114 10.75 -11.00 4.37
N SER A 115 11.53 -12.05 4.58
CA SER A 115 13.00 -12.00 4.50
C SER A 115 13.52 -11.86 3.06
N GLU A 116 12.79 -12.37 2.07
CA GLU A 116 13.08 -12.19 0.66
C GLU A 116 12.71 -10.77 0.19
N GLY A 117 11.53 -10.26 0.61
CA GLY A 117 11.13 -8.88 0.35
C GLY A 117 12.10 -7.85 0.95
N ALA A 118 12.56 -8.08 2.18
CA ALA A 118 13.52 -7.19 2.84
C ALA A 118 14.89 -7.12 2.16
N ARG A 119 15.31 -8.16 1.44
CA ARG A 119 16.58 -8.19 0.68
C ARG A 119 16.47 -7.58 -0.72
N ALA A 120 15.26 -7.47 -1.26
CA ALA A 120 15.02 -6.83 -2.55
C ALA A 120 15.01 -5.29 -2.46
N ASP A 121 14.86 -4.76 -1.24
CA ASP A 121 14.85 -3.33 -0.92
C ASP A 121 16.25 -2.76 -0.54
N GLU A 122 17.30 -3.60 -0.46
CA GLU A 122 18.73 -3.22 -0.28
C GLU A 122 19.47 -3.05 -1.62
#